data_AF-A0A1N6T690-F1
#
_entry.id   AF-A0A1N6T690-F1
#
_cell.length_a   1.000
_cell.length_b   1.000
_cell.length_c   1.000
_cell.angle_alpha   90.00
_cell.angle_beta   90.00
_cell.angle_gamma   90.00
#
_symmetry.space_group_name_H-M   'P 1'
#
loop_
_entity.id
_entity.type
_entity.pdbx_description
1 polymer ?
#
loop_
_entity_poly.entity_id
_entity_poly.type
_entity_poly.pdbx_seq_one_letter_code
_entity_poly.pdbx_strand_id
1 'polypeptide(L)'
;MFVDACAIIALLSDEPEAQRVSDALASATRPFTSPVAVLETVLGLARPDKLDLPVPAAQALVTEFLEARGIDIRDLPPAAETVRLSSEAAHRFRQGRHGLNLGDCLHYACAKFHGVPILATADEFRATDLEVVA
;
A
#
# COMPACT_ATOMS: atom_id res chain seq x y z
N MET A 1 -10.66 -1.70 3.89
CA MET A 1 -9.48 -2.28 3.24
C MET A 1 -8.24 -1.49 3.62
N PHE A 2 -7.07 -2.13 3.56
CA PHE A 2 -5.78 -1.46 3.59
C PHE A 2 -5.41 -1.04 2.15
N VAL A 3 -4.98 0.20 1.94
CA VAL A 3 -4.57 0.74 0.64
C VAL A 3 -3.04 0.75 0.59
N ASP A 4 -2.49 -0.04 -0.32
CA ASP A 4 -1.06 -0.21 -0.48
C ASP A 4 -0.39 0.94 -1.24
N ALA A 5 0.92 1.10 -1.05
CA ALA A 5 1.69 2.16 -1.71
C ALA A 5 1.64 2.04 -3.25
N CYS A 6 1.75 0.83 -3.78
CA CYS A 6 1.69 0.58 -5.22
C CYS A 6 0.36 1.03 -5.84
N ALA A 7 -0.76 0.86 -5.15
CA ALA A 7 -2.08 1.26 -5.62
C ALA A 7 -2.19 2.78 -5.68
N ILE A 8 -1.67 3.48 -4.66
CA ILE A 8 -1.64 4.93 -4.62
C ILE A 8 -0.73 5.49 -5.74
N ILE A 9 0.46 4.90 -5.91
CA ILE A 9 1.38 5.26 -6.99
C ILE A 9 0.73 5.06 -8.36
N ALA A 10 0.13 3.89 -8.58
CA ALA A 10 -0.51 3.54 -9.84
C ALA A 10 -1.60 4.55 -10.21
N LEU A 11 -2.43 4.95 -9.24
CA LEU A 11 -3.49 5.92 -9.48
C LEU A 11 -2.96 7.34 -9.71
N LEU A 12 -1.99 7.81 -8.90
CA LEU A 12 -1.43 9.17 -9.05
C LEU A 12 -0.51 9.33 -10.27
N SER A 13 0.05 8.25 -10.79
CA SER A 13 0.93 8.24 -11.96
C SER A 13 0.25 7.76 -13.25
N ASP A 14 -1.09 7.61 -13.24
CA ASP A 14 -1.89 7.14 -14.38
C ASP A 14 -1.37 5.82 -14.99
N GLU A 15 -0.99 4.88 -14.13
CA GLU A 15 -0.57 3.54 -14.56
C GLU A 15 -1.77 2.70 -15.05
N PRO A 16 -1.55 1.59 -15.79
CA PRO A 16 -2.65 0.77 -16.32
C PRO A 16 -3.70 0.32 -15.30
N GLU A 17 -3.32 0.20 -14.03
CA GLU A 17 -4.19 -0.22 -12.93
C GLU A 17 -5.01 0.94 -12.32
N ALA A 18 -4.76 2.20 -12.70
CA ALA A 18 -5.33 3.39 -12.07
C ALA A 18 -6.86 3.39 -12.01
N GLN A 19 -7.54 3.00 -13.11
CA GLN A 19 -8.99 2.97 -13.15
C GLN A 19 -9.56 1.94 -12.18
N ARG A 20 -8.99 0.74 -12.15
CA ARG A 20 -9.39 -0.35 -11.24
C ARG A 20 -9.22 0.06 -9.77
N VAL A 21 -8.07 0.65 -9.44
CA VAL A 21 -7.81 1.19 -8.10
C VAL A 21 -8.82 2.28 -7.73
N SER A 22 -9.15 3.19 -8.67
CA SER A 22 -10.10 4.27 -8.42
C SER A 22 -11.51 3.75 -8.16
N ASP A 23 -11.96 2.73 -8.91
CA ASP A 23 -13.28 2.11 -8.76
C ASP A 23 -13.38 1.36 -7.42
N ALA A 24 -12.33 0.63 -7.04
CA ALA A 24 -12.24 -0.02 -5.73
C ALA A 24 -12.35 1.01 -4.59
N LEU A 25 -11.61 2.13 -4.68
CA LEU A 25 -11.68 3.21 -3.69
C LEU A 25 -13.06 3.88 -3.63
N ALA A 26 -13.76 4.04 -4.75
CA ALA A 26 -15.08 4.66 -4.80
C ALA A 26 -16.16 3.86 -4.04
N SER A 27 -16.01 2.53 -3.97
CA SER A 27 -16.90 1.64 -3.23
C SER A 27 -16.43 1.35 -1.79
N ALA A 28 -15.28 1.90 -1.38
CA ALA A 28 -14.64 1.59 -0.11
C ALA A 28 -15.41 2.16 1.08
N THR A 29 -15.60 1.34 2.11
CA THR A 29 -16.00 1.84 3.43
C THR A 29 -14.77 1.98 4.32
N ARG A 30 -14.44 3.22 4.72
CA ARG A 30 -13.33 3.56 5.62
C ARG A 30 -11.98 2.94 5.19
N PRO A 31 -11.51 3.20 3.96
CA PRO A 31 -10.17 2.78 3.54
C PRO A 31 -9.11 3.44 4.44
N PHE A 32 -7.98 2.77 4.61
CA PHE A 32 -6.87 3.32 5.36
C PHE A 32 -5.54 2.82 4.82
N THR A 33 -4.46 3.51 5.15
CA THR A 33 -3.08 3.14 4.84
C THR A 33 -2.20 3.31 6.09
N SER A 34 -0.89 3.05 5.99
CA SER A 34 0.07 3.20 7.09
C SER A 34 1.11 4.29 6.79
N PRO A 35 1.79 4.85 7.81
CA PRO A 35 2.92 5.76 7.60
C PRO A 35 4.02 5.18 6.71
N VAL A 36 4.21 3.86 6.71
CA VAL A 36 5.19 3.17 5.86
C VAL A 36 4.76 3.24 4.39
N ALA A 37 3.50 2.89 4.10
CA ALA A 37 2.97 2.97 2.74
C ALA A 37 2.93 4.40 2.21
N VAL A 38 2.65 5.38 3.07
CA VAL A 38 2.75 6.81 2.72
C VAL A 38 4.19 7.18 2.33
N LEU A 39 5.18 6.80 3.14
CA LEU A 39 6.60 7.05 2.82
C LEU A 39 7.00 6.40 1.50
N GLU A 40 6.61 5.15 1.28
CA GLU A 40 6.89 4.44 0.03
C GLU A 40 6.25 5.09 -1.19
N THR A 41 5.01 5.55 -1.05
CA THR A 41 4.30 6.31 -2.09
C THR A 41 5.08 7.58 -2.44
N VAL A 42 5.45 8.37 -1.43
CA VAL A 42 6.20 9.62 -1.61
C VAL A 42 7.53 9.38 -2.32
N LEU A 43 8.29 8.39 -1.87
CA LEU A 43 9.58 8.04 -2.47
C LEU A 43 9.41 7.43 -3.87
N GLY A 44 8.31 6.72 -4.12
CA GLY A 44 7.97 6.17 -5.42
C GLY A 44 7.66 7.26 -6.43
N LEU A 45 6.79 8.21 -6.08
CA LEU A 45 6.40 9.32 -6.95
C LEU A 45 7.56 10.29 -7.23
N ALA A 46 8.51 10.42 -6.30
CA ALA A 46 9.70 11.26 -6.45
C ALA A 46 10.75 10.68 -7.42
N ARG A 47 10.55 9.48 -7.96
CA ARG A 47 11.51 8.89 -8.91
C ARG A 47 11.42 9.56 -10.29
N PRO A 48 12.55 9.61 -11.04
CA PRO A 48 12.57 10.22 -12.38
C PRO A 48 11.65 9.55 -13.41
N ASP A 49 11.35 8.26 -13.24
CA ASP A 49 10.44 7.50 -14.09
C ASP A 49 8.96 7.60 -13.69
N LYS A 50 8.65 8.42 -12.66
CA LYS A 50 7.31 8.70 -12.17
C LYS A 50 6.99 10.19 -12.35
N LEU A 51 6.75 10.93 -11.27
CA LEU A 51 6.41 12.35 -11.35
C LEU A 51 7.64 13.27 -11.27
N ASP A 52 8.82 12.72 -10.92
CA ASP A 52 10.09 13.46 -10.76
C ASP A 52 9.95 14.72 -9.86
N LEU A 53 9.12 14.61 -8.83
CA LEU A 53 8.87 15.69 -7.87
C LEU A 53 9.87 15.63 -6.71
N PRO A 54 10.30 16.77 -6.17
CA PRO A 54 11.01 16.80 -4.89
C PRO A 54 10.18 16.15 -3.78
N VAL A 55 10.83 15.41 -2.88
CA VAL A 55 10.16 14.67 -1.77
C VAL A 55 9.13 15.51 -0.99
N PRO A 56 9.38 16.79 -0.61
CA PRO A 56 8.36 17.60 0.06
C PRO A 56 7.12 17.87 -0.79
N ALA A 57 7.28 18.05 -2.10
CA ALA A 57 6.16 18.27 -3.02
C ALA A 57 5.35 16.99 -3.24
N ALA A 58 6.03 15.84 -3.41
CA ALA A 58 5.37 14.53 -3.46
C ALA A 58 4.61 14.21 -2.16
N GLN A 59 5.18 14.55 -0.99
CA GLN A 59 4.52 14.39 0.30
C GLN A 59 3.26 15.23 0.43
N ALA A 60 3.30 16.51 0.03
CA ALA A 60 2.10 17.36 0.02
C ALA A 60 1.00 16.80 -0.89
N LEU A 61 1.37 16.37 -2.11
CA LEU A 61 0.45 15.74 -3.07
C LEU A 61 -0.21 14.48 -2.49
N VAL A 62 0.58 13.59 -1.87
CA VAL A 62 0.05 12.36 -1.27
C VAL A 62 -0.89 12.68 -0.12
N THR A 63 -0.56 13.64 0.74
CA THR A 63 -1.45 14.05 1.85
C THR A 63 -2.79 14.59 1.32
N GLU A 64 -2.77 15.50 0.33
CA GLU A 64 -3.99 16.03 -0.28
C GLU A 64 -4.83 14.92 -0.94
N PHE A 65 -4.18 13.98 -1.63
CA PHE A 65 -4.85 12.82 -2.22
C PHE A 65 -5.57 11.95 -1.18
N LEU A 66 -4.89 11.63 -0.07
CA LEU A 66 -5.45 10.80 1.00
C LEU A 66 -6.66 11.48 1.64
N GLU A 67 -6.59 12.78 1.89
CA GLU A 67 -7.71 13.59 2.41
C GLU A 67 -8.89 13.60 1.43
N ALA A 68 -8.63 13.87 0.14
CA ALA A 68 -9.66 13.92 -0.90
C ALA A 68 -10.38 12.57 -1.11
N ARG A 69 -9.68 11.44 -0.88
CA ARG A 69 -10.23 10.09 -1.00
C ARG A 69 -10.75 9.52 0.32
N GLY A 70 -10.65 10.26 1.44
CA GLY A 70 -11.07 9.77 2.75
C GLY A 70 -10.31 8.53 3.21
N ILE A 71 -9.01 8.44 2.89
CA ILE A 71 -8.13 7.35 3.29
C ILE A 71 -7.43 7.73 4.60
N ASP A 72 -7.79 7.08 5.70
CA ASP A 72 -7.15 7.33 7.00
C ASP A 72 -5.68 6.89 6.99
N ILE A 73 -4.78 7.65 7.62
CA ILE A 73 -3.45 7.13 8.00
C ILE A 73 -3.56 6.52 9.39
N ARG A 74 -3.25 5.23 9.53
CA ARG A 74 -3.27 4.51 10.82
C ARG A 74 -1.88 4.03 11.19
N ASP A 75 -1.59 4.04 12.48
CA ASP A 75 -0.35 3.47 13.01
C ASP A 75 -0.16 2.02 12.57
N LEU A 76 1.11 1.60 12.53
CA LEU A 76 1.40 0.18 12.45
C LEU A 76 0.78 -0.56 13.64
N PRO A 77 0.50 -1.87 13.51
CA PRO A 77 0.14 -2.69 14.65
C PRO A 77 1.11 -2.53 15.83
N PRO A 78 0.70 -2.84 17.06
CA PRO A 78 1.59 -2.84 18.21
C PRO A 78 2.91 -3.56 17.88
N ALA A 79 4.03 -3.04 18.39
CA ALA A 79 5.37 -3.47 17.95
C ALA A 79 5.57 -4.99 17.93
N ALA A 80 5.05 -5.70 18.95
CA ALA A 80 5.11 -7.17 19.01
C ALA A 80 4.37 -7.86 17.84
N GLU A 81 3.18 -7.37 17.48
CA GLU A 81 2.39 -7.90 16.37
C GLU A 81 3.00 -7.53 15.01
N THR A 82 3.52 -6.30 14.88
CA THR A 82 4.26 -5.91 13.67
C THR A 82 5.43 -6.85 13.43
N VAL A 83 6.28 -7.10 14.44
CA VAL A 83 7.42 -8.04 14.33
C VAL A 83 6.94 -9.45 13.99
N ARG A 84 5.92 -9.96 14.68
CA ARG A 84 5.41 -11.32 14.48
C ARG A 84 4.87 -11.52 13.06
N LEU A 85 3.96 -10.65 12.63
CA LEU A 85 3.25 -10.77 11.36
C LEU A 85 4.14 -10.46 10.16
N SER A 86 5.02 -9.47 10.25
CA SER A 86 5.96 -9.16 9.16
C SER A 86 7.00 -10.27 8.99
N SER A 87 7.45 -10.90 10.08
CA SER A 87 8.37 -12.05 10.03
C SER A 87 7.69 -13.29 9.45
N GLU A 88 6.40 -13.49 9.77
CA GLU A 88 5.58 -14.55 9.18
C GLU A 88 5.44 -14.36 7.66
N ALA A 89 5.09 -13.15 7.22
CA ALA A 89 5.05 -12.78 5.81
C ALA A 89 6.42 -13.01 5.15
N ALA A 90 7.49 -12.63 5.86
CA ALA A 90 8.84 -12.74 5.37
C ALA A 90 9.25 -14.19 5.08
N HIS A 91 8.91 -15.07 6.00
CA HIS A 91 9.19 -16.50 5.92
C HIS A 91 8.37 -17.18 4.81
N ARG A 92 7.08 -16.85 4.71
CA ARG A 92 6.13 -17.54 3.83
C ARG A 92 6.14 -17.04 2.39
N PHE A 93 6.35 -15.73 2.17
CA PHE A 93 5.97 -15.09 0.90
C PHE A 93 7.07 -14.26 0.23
N ARG A 94 8.30 -14.18 0.77
CA ARG A 94 9.40 -13.42 0.12
C ARG A 94 10.18 -14.17 -0.94
N GLN A 95 9.92 -15.46 -1.11
CA GLN A 95 10.70 -16.29 -2.04
C GLN A 95 10.21 -16.11 -3.48
N GLY A 96 11.13 -16.14 -4.44
CA GLY A 96 10.84 -16.08 -5.88
C GLY A 96 10.87 -14.67 -6.47
N ARG A 97 10.64 -14.59 -7.78
CA ARG A 97 10.72 -13.33 -8.57
C ARG A 97 9.68 -12.29 -8.15
N HIS A 98 8.53 -12.75 -7.66
CA HIS A 98 7.40 -11.93 -7.22
C HIS A 98 7.15 -12.09 -5.71
N GLY A 99 8.21 -12.40 -4.96
CA GLY A 99 8.12 -12.47 -3.51
C GLY A 99 7.99 -11.07 -2.90
N LEU A 100 7.34 -10.99 -1.74
CA LEU A 100 7.16 -9.74 -1.00
C LEU A 100 8.52 -9.06 -0.71
N ASN A 101 8.58 -7.76 -0.92
CA ASN A 101 9.71 -6.95 -0.47
C ASN A 101 9.61 -6.66 1.05
N LEU A 102 10.53 -5.86 1.60
CA LEU A 102 10.51 -5.56 3.05
C LEU A 102 9.28 -4.71 3.45
N GLY A 103 8.93 -3.71 2.64
CA GLY A 103 7.75 -2.88 2.78
C GLY A 103 6.47 -3.69 2.70
N ASP A 104 6.37 -4.56 1.69
CA ASP A 104 5.20 -5.42 1.50
C ASP A 104 4.95 -6.34 2.70
N CYS A 105 6.01 -6.76 3.42
CA CYS A 105 5.85 -7.53 4.65
C CYS A 105 5.20 -6.70 5.78
N LEU A 106 5.48 -5.39 5.84
CA LEU A 106 4.85 -4.47 6.80
C LEU A 106 3.41 -4.15 6.37
N HIS A 107 3.16 -3.98 5.07
CA HIS A 107 1.82 -3.79 4.53
C HIS A 107 0.93 -5.02 4.75
N TYR A 108 1.48 -6.21 4.51
CA TYR A 108 0.85 -7.47 4.87
C TYR A 108 0.51 -7.50 6.36
N ALA A 109 1.44 -7.13 7.24
CA ALA A 109 1.22 -7.14 8.69
C ALA A 109 0.07 -6.20 9.10
N CYS A 110 -0.01 -5.00 8.52
CA CYS A 110 -1.13 -4.08 8.72
C CYS A 110 -2.47 -4.69 8.30
N ALA A 111 -2.57 -5.19 7.07
CA ALA A 111 -3.80 -5.78 6.55
C ALA A 111 -4.24 -7.01 7.37
N LYS A 112 -3.29 -7.89 7.70
CA LYS A 112 -3.52 -9.11 8.49
C LYS A 112 -3.97 -8.78 9.91
N PHE A 113 -3.32 -7.82 10.57
CA PHE A 113 -3.65 -7.43 11.95
C PHE A 113 -5.07 -6.86 12.06
N HIS A 114 -5.48 -6.04 11.08
CA HIS A 114 -6.82 -5.45 11.07
C HIS A 114 -7.89 -6.39 10.49
N GLY A 115 -7.50 -7.55 9.95
CA GLY A 115 -8.43 -8.50 9.33
C GLY A 115 -9.18 -7.90 8.13
N VAL A 116 -8.49 -7.08 7.33
CA VAL A 116 -9.07 -6.40 6.16
C VAL A 116 -8.40 -6.84 4.86
N PRO A 117 -9.12 -6.77 3.72
CA PRO A 117 -8.50 -6.99 2.42
C PRO A 117 -7.50 -5.87 2.08
N ILE A 118 -6.56 -6.17 1.18
CA ILE A 118 -5.56 -5.24 0.67
C ILE A 118 -5.89 -4.81 -0.77
N LEU A 119 -5.84 -3.51 -1.02
CA LEU A 119 -5.86 -2.95 -2.37
C LEU A 119 -4.43 -2.66 -2.79
N ALA A 120 -3.91 -3.50 -3.69
CA ALA A 120 -2.58 -3.41 -4.30
C ALA A 120 -2.72 -3.54 -5.83
N THR A 121 -1.63 -3.41 -6.57
CA THR A 121 -1.64 -3.76 -8.00
C THR A 121 -1.78 -5.27 -8.16
N ALA A 122 -2.24 -5.69 -9.34
CA ALA A 122 -2.79 -7.02 -9.60
C ALA A 122 -1.98 -8.20 -9.02
N ASP A 123 -0.64 -8.18 -8.99
CA ASP A 123 0.16 -9.38 -8.73
C ASP A 123 0.88 -9.44 -7.38
N GLU A 124 1.03 -8.33 -6.65
CA GLU A 124 1.97 -8.26 -5.50
C GLU A 124 1.56 -9.17 -4.33
N PHE A 125 0.27 -9.26 -4.03
CA PHE A 125 -0.24 -10.02 -2.89
C PHE A 125 -0.99 -11.31 -3.28
N ARG A 126 -1.07 -11.65 -4.57
CA ARG A 126 -1.81 -12.83 -5.07
C ARG A 126 -1.32 -14.16 -4.51
N ALA A 127 -0.01 -14.26 -4.21
CA ALA A 127 0.59 -15.47 -3.65
C ALA A 127 0.50 -15.55 -2.12
N THR A 128 -0.15 -14.57 -1.48
CA THR A 128 -0.33 -14.52 -0.03
C THR A 128 -1.66 -15.14 0.40
N ASP A 129 -1.90 -15.19 1.70
CA ASP A 129 -3.18 -15.62 2.27
C ASP A 129 -4.10 -14.43 2.64
N LEU A 130 -3.83 -13.23 2.09
CA LEU A 130 -4.71 -12.07 2.18
C LEU A 130 -5.74 -12.06 1.05
N GLU A 131 -6.91 -11.53 1.35
CA GLU A 131 -7.87 -11.16 0.31
C GLU A 131 -7.38 -9.89 -0.41
N VAL A 132 -7.24 -9.97 -1.73
CA VAL A 132 -6.83 -8.84 -2.57
C VAL A 132 -8.07 -8.25 -3.24
N VAL A 133 -8.26 -6.94 -3.10
CA VAL A 133 -9.37 -6.22 -3.73
C VAL A 133 -9.14 -6.15 -5.24
N ALA A 134 -10.12 -6.68 -5.98
CA ALA A 134 -10.16 -6.65 -7.43
C ALA A 134 -10.41 -5.25 -7.96
#